data_AF-A0A354W6A9-F1
#
_entry.id   AF-A0A354W6A9-F1
#
_cell.length_a   1.000
_cell.length_b   1.000
_cell.length_c   1.000
_cell.angle_alpha   90.00
_cell.angle_beta   90.00
_cell.angle_gamma   90.00
#
_symmetry.space_group_name_H-M   'P 1'
#
loop_
_entity.id
_entity.type
_entity.pdbx_description
1 polymer ?
#
loop_
_entity_poly.entity_id
_entity_poly.type
_entity_poly.pdbx_seq_one_letter_code
_entity_poly.pdbx_strand_id
1 'polypeptide(L)'
;APVELRQEEMKMKLKDAEAMVHGPVFEGPVSVDLDVAVNNEQITESLMTITSKDGSFEATFKGVEGIFDGMMFHASGTVTLKSGEEFRGEADFVRDEEGGILDFNIAIQ
;
A
#
# COMPACT_ATOMS: atom_id res chain seq x y z
N ALA A 1 -10.42 -0.48 -39.65
CA ALA A 1 -10.67 0.36 -38.47
C ALA A 1 -9.49 0.19 -37.52
N PRO A 2 -9.03 1.24 -36.80
CA PRO A 2 -8.04 1.05 -35.76
C PRO A 2 -8.67 0.20 -34.64
N VAL A 3 -7.94 -0.79 -34.16
CA VAL A 3 -8.34 -1.57 -32.99
C VAL A 3 -8.03 -0.70 -31.77
N GLU A 4 -9.06 -0.18 -31.09
CA GLU A 4 -8.89 0.35 -29.75
C GLU A 4 -8.56 -0.84 -28.82
N LEU A 5 -7.30 -0.94 -28.42
CA LEU A 5 -6.91 -1.81 -27.32
C LEU A 5 -7.45 -1.19 -26.03
N ARG A 6 -8.58 -1.70 -25.54
CA ARG A 6 -9.08 -1.33 -24.22
C ARG A 6 -8.09 -1.88 -23.19
N GLN A 7 -7.30 -1.01 -22.58
CA GLN A 7 -6.45 -1.38 -21.44
C GLN A 7 -7.36 -1.64 -20.24
N GLU A 8 -7.31 -2.85 -19.68
CA GLU A 8 -8.03 -3.19 -18.47
C GLU A 8 -7.20 -2.77 -17.25
N GLU A 9 -7.75 -1.88 -16.43
CA GLU A 9 -7.18 -1.56 -15.12
C GLU A 9 -7.64 -2.61 -14.11
N MET A 10 -6.69 -3.29 -13.49
CA MET A 10 -6.96 -4.24 -12.42
C MET A 10 -7.10 -3.50 -11.10
N LYS A 11 -8.03 -3.97 -10.25
CA LYS A 11 -8.22 -3.44 -8.90
C LYS A 11 -8.03 -4.54 -7.88
N MET A 12 -7.27 -4.24 -6.84
CA MET A 12 -6.96 -5.13 -5.73
C MET A 12 -7.31 -4.44 -4.42
N LYS A 13 -7.81 -5.22 -3.45
CA LYS A 13 -8.15 -4.74 -2.12
C LYS A 13 -7.61 -5.69 -1.07
N LEU A 14 -7.08 -5.15 0.01
CA LEU A 14 -6.86 -5.86 1.27
C LEU A 14 -7.71 -5.23 2.37
N LYS A 15 -8.16 -6.08 3.28
CA LYS A 15 -8.90 -5.67 4.48
C LYS A 15 -8.22 -6.28 5.69
N ASP A 16 -8.01 -5.45 6.69
CA ASP A 16 -7.39 -5.83 7.97
C ASP A 16 -6.06 -6.61 7.81
N ALA A 17 -5.24 -6.24 6.82
CA ALA A 17 -3.95 -6.88 6.61
C ALA A 17 -2.95 -6.47 7.72
N GLU A 18 -2.26 -7.45 8.31
CA GLU A 18 -1.22 -7.15 9.29
C GLU A 18 0.05 -6.66 8.58
N ALA A 19 0.60 -5.54 9.05
CA ALA A 19 1.85 -4.99 8.56
C ALA A 19 2.72 -4.49 9.71
N MET A 20 4.01 -4.29 9.43
CA MET A 20 4.97 -3.66 10.33
C MET A 20 5.36 -2.28 9.80
N VAL A 21 5.16 -1.25 10.62
CA VAL A 21 5.63 0.11 10.33
C VAL A 21 7.00 0.32 10.95
N HIS A 22 7.90 0.94 10.18
CA HIS A 22 9.25 1.35 10.60
C HIS A 22 9.42 2.84 10.32
N GLY A 23 9.52 3.67 11.34
CA GLY A 23 9.70 5.10 11.13
C GLY A 23 9.92 5.93 12.39
N PRO A 24 10.28 7.21 12.24
CA PRO A 24 10.62 8.09 13.36
C PRO A 24 9.40 8.52 14.18
N VAL A 25 8.20 8.48 13.59
CA VAL A 25 6.94 8.90 14.24
C VAL A 25 6.15 7.74 14.82
N PHE A 26 6.40 6.52 14.33
CA PHE A 26 5.78 5.30 14.82
C PHE A 26 6.61 4.08 14.38
N GLU A 27 6.76 3.11 15.27
CA GLU A 27 7.38 1.83 15.00
C GLU A 27 6.54 0.74 15.67
N GLY A 28 6.10 -0.24 14.89
CA GLY A 28 5.31 -1.34 15.41
C GLY A 28 4.21 -1.87 14.49
N PRO A 29 3.44 -2.86 14.98
CA PRO A 29 2.44 -3.56 14.19
C PRO A 29 1.17 -2.71 13.99
N VAL A 30 0.58 -2.84 12.80
CA VAL A 30 -0.63 -2.14 12.38
C VAL A 30 -1.58 -3.05 11.60
N SER A 31 -2.84 -2.66 11.53
CA SER A 31 -3.84 -3.15 10.59
C SER A 31 -3.92 -2.19 9.39
N VAL A 32 -3.96 -2.75 8.18
CA VAL A 32 -3.97 -2.02 6.92
C VAL A 32 -5.17 -2.41 6.08
N ASP A 33 -5.94 -1.40 5.70
CA ASP A 33 -6.88 -1.47 4.58
C ASP A 33 -6.20 -0.86 3.35
N LEU A 34 -6.09 -1.62 2.27
CA LEU A 34 -5.39 -1.20 1.04
C LEU A 34 -6.32 -1.30 -0.16
N ASP A 35 -6.34 -0.25 -0.99
CA ASP A 35 -6.95 -0.22 -2.31
C ASP A 35 -5.86 0.09 -3.36
N VAL A 36 -5.71 -0.76 -4.38
CA VAL A 36 -4.74 -0.58 -5.47
C VAL A 36 -5.44 -0.63 -6.82
N ALA A 37 -5.08 0.30 -7.70
CA ALA A 37 -5.35 0.28 -9.12
C ALA A 37 -4.05 0.05 -9.91
N VAL A 38 -4.10 -0.83 -10.90
CA VAL A 38 -2.92 -1.30 -11.63
C VAL A 38 -3.20 -1.34 -13.13
N ASN A 39 -2.28 -0.79 -13.92
CA ASN A 39 -2.30 -0.88 -15.37
C ASN A 39 -0.95 -1.43 -15.85
N ASN A 40 -0.96 -2.62 -16.47
CA ASN A 40 0.24 -3.29 -16.97
C ASN A 40 1.36 -3.35 -15.90
N GLU A 41 1.00 -3.91 -14.74
CA GLU A 41 1.85 -4.07 -13.54
C GLU A 41 2.29 -2.77 -12.86
N GLN A 42 2.02 -1.60 -13.46
CA GLN A 42 2.30 -0.30 -12.85
C GLN A 42 1.13 0.12 -11.97
N ILE A 43 1.44 0.53 -10.74
CA ILE A 43 0.45 1.11 -9.84
C ILE A 43 0.05 2.48 -10.37
N THR A 44 -1.24 2.68 -10.62
CA THR A 44 -1.81 3.98 -10.99
C THR A 44 -2.37 4.72 -9.78
N GLU A 45 -2.80 3.98 -8.75
CA GLU A 45 -3.22 4.50 -7.45
C GLU A 45 -3.05 3.42 -6.38
N SER A 46 -2.52 3.80 -5.21
CA SER A 46 -2.48 2.97 -4.01
C SER A 46 -2.86 3.82 -2.81
N LEU A 47 -3.94 3.43 -2.13
CA LEU A 47 -4.45 4.11 -0.94
C LEU A 47 -4.46 3.13 0.23
N MET A 48 -3.80 3.49 1.32
CA MET A 48 -3.87 2.73 2.57
C MET A 48 -4.44 3.56 3.71
N THR A 49 -5.23 2.90 4.55
CA THR A 49 -5.50 3.35 5.93
C THR A 49 -4.69 2.47 6.86
N ILE A 50 -3.87 3.11 7.71
CA ILE A 50 -2.93 2.45 8.61
C ILE A 50 -3.39 2.73 10.04
N THR A 51 -3.70 1.68 10.80
CA THR A 51 -4.19 1.82 12.18
C THR A 51 -3.46 0.87 13.12
N SER A 52 -2.85 1.40 14.17
CA SER A 52 -2.32 0.58 15.28
C SER A 52 -3.45 -0.15 16.04
N LYS A 53 -3.18 -1.34 16.58
CA LYS A 53 -4.19 -2.14 17.31
C LYS A 53 -4.76 -1.43 18.54
N ASP A 54 -3.99 -0.56 19.17
CA ASP A 54 -4.41 0.22 20.34
C ASP A 54 -5.01 1.60 19.98
N GLY A 55 -5.02 1.97 18.70
CA GLY A 55 -5.53 3.24 18.20
C GLY A 55 -4.66 4.45 18.51
N SER A 56 -3.44 4.26 19.02
CA SER A 56 -2.50 5.35 19.31
C SER A 56 -1.96 6.05 18.06
N PHE A 57 -1.93 5.32 16.94
CA PHE A 57 -1.48 5.74 15.63
C PHE A 57 -2.50 5.45 14.54
N GLU A 58 -2.76 6.47 13.72
CA GLU A 58 -3.63 6.45 12.55
C GLU A 58 -3.02 7.34 11.47
N ALA A 59 -2.87 6.80 10.27
CA ALA A 59 -2.33 7.52 9.11
C ALA A 59 -2.95 7.02 7.81
N THR A 60 -2.84 7.83 6.76
CA THR A 60 -3.14 7.39 5.40
C THR A 60 -1.86 7.35 4.58
N PHE A 61 -1.76 6.42 3.64
CA PHE A 61 -0.73 6.42 2.61
C PHE A 61 -1.38 6.64 1.25
N LYS A 62 -0.77 7.48 0.42
CA LYS A 62 -1.13 7.63 -0.98
C LYS A 62 0.12 7.48 -1.86
N GLY A 63 0.15 6.40 -2.64
CA GLY A 63 1.20 6.11 -3.62
C GLY A 63 0.66 6.16 -5.04
N VAL A 64 1.47 6.68 -5.95
CA VAL A 64 1.20 6.73 -7.41
C VAL A 64 2.38 6.20 -8.23
N GLU A 65 3.44 5.77 -7.56
CA GLU A 65 4.63 5.18 -8.16
C GLU A 65 4.85 3.81 -7.51
N GLY A 66 4.96 2.77 -8.33
CA GLY A 66 5.13 1.44 -7.83
C GLY A 66 4.75 0.34 -8.82
N ILE A 67 4.96 -0.90 -8.39
CA ILE A 67 4.72 -2.10 -9.18
C ILE A 67 3.82 -3.03 -8.38
N PHE A 68 2.88 -3.65 -9.08
CA PHE A 68 2.17 -4.83 -8.61
C PHE A 68 2.03 -5.84 -9.74
N ASP A 69 2.75 -6.96 -9.65
CA ASP A 69 2.76 -8.03 -10.65
C ASP A 69 1.83 -9.21 -10.30
N GLY A 70 1.04 -9.07 -9.23
CA GLY A 70 0.19 -10.13 -8.68
C GLY A 70 0.81 -10.88 -7.50
N MET A 71 2.15 -10.90 -7.41
CA MET A 71 2.93 -11.56 -6.37
C MET A 71 3.64 -10.57 -5.46
N MET A 72 4.31 -9.57 -6.03
CA MET A 72 5.02 -8.52 -5.30
C MET A 72 4.28 -7.20 -5.45
N PHE A 73 4.18 -6.48 -4.35
CA PHE A 73 3.75 -5.10 -4.30
C PHE A 73 4.90 -4.24 -3.77
N HIS A 74 5.15 -3.13 -4.45
CA HIS A 74 5.99 -2.06 -3.94
C HIS A 74 5.40 -0.74 -4.38
N ALA A 75 5.18 0.17 -3.42
CA ALA A 75 4.70 1.52 -3.69
C ALA A 75 5.50 2.55 -2.89
N SER A 76 5.83 3.66 -3.54
CA SER A 76 6.32 4.87 -2.91
C SER A 76 5.22 5.94 -2.89
N GLY A 77 5.17 6.73 -1.83
CA GLY A 77 4.09 7.70 -1.67
C GLY A 77 4.28 8.66 -0.49
N THR A 78 3.19 9.33 -0.16
CA THR A 78 3.10 10.21 1.00
C THR A 78 2.32 9.52 2.10
N VAL A 79 2.84 9.54 3.32
CA VAL A 79 2.10 9.17 4.54
C VAL A 79 1.62 10.45 5.21
N THR A 80 0.32 10.57 5.42
CA THR A 80 -0.29 11.71 6.11
C THR A 80 -0.82 11.25 7.45
N LEU A 81 -0.27 11.81 8.54
CA LEU A 81 -0.77 11.57 9.89
C LEU A 81 -2.11 12.29 10.10
N LYS A 82 -2.86 11.88 11.11
CA LYS A 82 -4.09 12.58 11.53
C LYS A 82 -3.88 14.05 11.89
N SER A 83 -2.68 14.43 12.33
CA SER A 83 -2.28 15.83 12.57
C SER A 83 -2.20 16.66 11.27
N GLY A 84 -2.14 16.01 10.11
CA GLY A 84 -1.88 16.62 8.80
C GLY A 84 -0.39 16.69 8.45
N GLU A 85 0.50 16.19 9.30
CA GLU A 85 1.93 16.08 8.97
C GLU A 85 2.14 15.02 7.90
N GLU A 86 3.02 15.32 6.94
CA GLU A 86 3.31 14.49 5.78
C GLU A 86 4.76 13.99 5.82
N PHE A 87 4.93 12.71 5.51
CA PHE A 87 6.20 12.00 5.48
C PHE A 87 6.34 11.26 4.15
N ARG A 88 7.57 10.96 3.75
CA ARG A 88 7.78 10.02 2.65
C ARG A 88 7.46 8.61 3.17
N GLY A 89 6.72 7.85 2.39
CA GLY A 89 6.39 6.46 2.67
C GLY A 89 6.89 5.52 1.59
N GLU A 90 7.33 4.34 2.00
CA GLU A 90 7.50 3.19 1.12
C GLU A 90 6.75 2.00 1.73
N ALA A 91 6.06 1.23 0.90
CA ALA A 91 5.29 0.08 1.35
C ALA A 91 5.51 -1.09 0.41
N ASP A 92 5.76 -2.27 0.96
CA ASP A 92 6.04 -3.47 0.21
C ASP A 92 5.46 -4.71 0.87
N PHE A 93 5.01 -5.66 0.06
CA PHE A 93 4.69 -7.01 0.51
C PHE A 93 4.93 -8.01 -0.62
N VAL A 94 5.06 -9.27 -0.23
CA VAL A 94 5.08 -10.40 -1.16
C VAL A 94 3.89 -11.29 -0.87
N ARG A 95 3.40 -12.02 -1.86
CA ARG A 95 2.39 -13.06 -1.68
C ARG A 95 3.01 -14.45 -1.78
N ASP A 96 2.46 -15.39 -1.02
CA ASP A 96 2.70 -16.80 -1.27
C ASP A 96 1.91 -17.30 -2.50
N GLU A 97 2.12 -18.57 -2.86
CA GLU A 97 1.46 -19.21 -4.01
C GLU A 97 -0.08 -19.31 -3.84
N GLU A 98 -0.58 -19.22 -2.61
CA GLU A 98 -2.01 -19.24 -2.29
C GLU A 98 -2.63 -17.83 -2.26
N GLY A 99 -1.80 -16.79 -2.43
CA GLY A 99 -2.20 -15.38 -2.41
C GLY A 99 -2.21 -14.74 -1.02
N GLY A 100 -1.74 -15.44 0.01
CA GLY A 100 -1.54 -14.93 1.36
C GLY A 100 -0.43 -13.88 1.40
N ILE A 101 -0.58 -12.87 2.26
CA ILE A 101 0.40 -11.78 2.39
C ILE A 101 1.55 -12.22 3.31
N LEU A 102 2.77 -12.04 2.82
CA LEU A 102 4.03 -12.26 3.53
C LEU A 102 4.77 -10.93 3.68
N ASP A 103 5.35 -10.72 4.86
CA ASP A 103 6.30 -9.64 5.15
C ASP A 103 5.82 -8.24 4.69
N PHE A 104 4.59 -7.85 5.05
CA PHE A 104 4.10 -6.51 4.72
C PHE A 104 4.78 -5.46 5.59
N ASN A 105 5.64 -4.64 4.96
CA ASN A 105 6.37 -3.57 5.60
C ASN A 105 5.95 -2.19 5.08
N ILE A 106 5.99 -1.20 5.96
CA ILE A 106 5.77 0.21 5.65
C ILE A 106 6.89 1.02 6.30
N ALA A 107 7.74 1.65 5.50
CA ALA A 107 8.76 2.59 5.97
C ALA A 107 8.22 4.03 5.93
N ILE A 108 8.40 4.79 7.01
CA ILE A 108 8.06 6.22 7.11
C ILE A 108 9.36 7.01 7.36
N GLN A 109 9.58 8.07 6.58
CA GLN A 109 10.82 8.86 6.57
C GLN A 109 10.55 10.37 6.68
#